data_AF-A0A2S3UNR4-F1
#
_entry.id   AF-A0A2S3UNR4-F1
#
_cell.length_a   1.000
_cell.length_b   1.000
_cell.length_c   1.000
_cell.angle_alpha   90.00
_cell.angle_beta   90.00
_cell.angle_gamma   90.00
#
_symmetry.space_group_name_H-M   'P 1'
#
loop_
_entity.id
_entity.type
_entity.pdbx_description
1 polymer ?
#
loop_
_entity_poly.entity_id
_entity_poly.type
_entity_poly.pdbx_seq_one_letter_code
_entity_poly.pdbx_strand_id
1 'polypeptide(L)'
;MSRLFDTGNRTATADHAEVVRKYELYRTLVEFLAAFAFVVGSVFFFYESLLYAGTWLFLVGSILFAVRPSIRLLLELRLANLPVPDEFRPYGAGPEKVKSPRADG
;
A
#
# COMPACT_ATOMS: atom_id res chain seq x y z
N MET A 1 4.66 21.59 -20.73
CA MET A 1 3.84 21.60 -19.50
C MET A 1 2.98 20.35 -19.50
N SER A 2 3.50 19.29 -18.89
CA SER A 2 2.98 17.92 -18.92
C SER A 2 1.78 17.75 -17.99
N ARG A 3 0.70 17.17 -18.51
CA ARG A 3 -0.45 16.71 -17.74
C ARG A 3 -0.13 15.42 -16.98
N LEU A 4 0.77 15.50 -16.00
CA LEU A 4 1.12 14.37 -15.11
C LEU A 4 0.23 14.29 -13.85
N PHE A 5 -0.83 15.11 -13.79
CA PHE A 5 -1.84 15.08 -12.73
C PHE A 5 -3.26 15.28 -13.31
N ASP A 6 -3.52 14.73 -14.51
CA ASP A 6 -4.87 14.83 -15.07
C ASP A 6 -5.81 13.91 -14.27
N THR A 7 -6.52 14.52 -13.32
CA THR A 7 -7.59 13.90 -12.53
C THR A 7 -8.85 13.69 -13.39
N GLY A 8 -8.82 14.12 -14.66
CA GLY A 8 -9.94 14.20 -15.59
C GLY A 8 -10.54 12.88 -16.07
N ASN A 9 -10.04 11.71 -15.66
CA ASN A 9 -10.66 10.42 -15.99
C ASN A 9 -11.14 9.61 -14.77
N ARG A 10 -11.10 10.19 -13.56
CA ARG A 10 -11.65 9.56 -12.33
C ARG A 10 -13.17 9.70 -12.19
N THR A 11 -13.83 10.26 -13.20
CA THR A 11 -15.28 10.53 -13.27
C THR A 11 -15.91 9.90 -14.51
N ALA A 12 -15.39 8.77 -15.01
CA ALA A 12 -15.95 8.12 -16.20
C ALA A 12 -17.35 7.51 -15.97
N THR A 13 -17.74 7.23 -14.72
CA THR A 13 -19.08 6.76 -14.37
C THR A 13 -19.39 7.10 -12.91
N ALA A 14 -20.57 7.68 -12.63
CA ALA A 14 -21.01 8.05 -11.28
C ALA A 14 -20.96 6.86 -10.29
N ASP A 15 -21.15 5.64 -10.80
CA ASP A 15 -21.16 4.42 -10.00
C ASP A 15 -19.77 3.98 -9.49
N HIS A 16 -18.70 4.28 -10.23
CA HIS A 16 -17.35 3.86 -9.84
C HIS A 16 -16.75 4.77 -8.75
N ALA A 17 -17.14 6.04 -8.73
CA ALA A 17 -16.69 7.00 -7.71
C ALA A 17 -17.20 6.64 -6.31
N GLU A 18 -18.41 6.08 -6.20
CA GLU A 18 -18.97 5.69 -4.91
C GLU A 18 -18.26 4.47 -4.31
N VAL A 19 -17.92 3.47 -5.15
CA VAL A 19 -17.20 2.27 -4.71
C VAL A 19 -15.80 2.64 -4.21
N VAL A 20 -15.05 3.45 -4.96
CA VAL A 20 -13.71 3.91 -4.53
C VAL A 20 -13.80 4.68 -3.21
N ARG A 21 -14.76 5.59 -3.05
CA ARG A 21 -14.95 6.36 -1.82
C ARG A 21 -15.27 5.46 -0.62
N LYS A 22 -16.11 4.44 -0.80
CA LYS A 22 -16.40 3.44 0.24
C LYS A 22 -15.14 2.68 0.64
N TYR A 23 -14.34 2.21 -0.33
CA TYR A 23 -13.07 1.53 -0.06
C TYR A 23 -12.07 2.41 0.70
N GLU A 24 -11.94 3.69 0.33
CA GLU A 24 -11.08 4.61 1.07
C GLU A 24 -11.56 4.85 2.51
N LEU A 25 -12.88 4.95 2.72
CA LEU A 25 -13.46 5.06 4.06
C LEU A 25 -13.21 3.81 4.90
N TYR A 26 -13.46 2.60 4.37
CA TYR A 26 -13.18 1.35 5.08
C TYR A 26 -11.71 1.22 5.43
N ARG A 27 -10.80 1.61 4.53
CA ARG A 27 -9.37 1.66 4.81
C ARG A 27 -9.06 2.57 5.98
N THR A 28 -9.55 3.81 5.97
CA THR A 28 -9.31 4.76 7.06
C THR A 28 -9.92 4.28 8.37
N LEU A 29 -11.08 3.64 8.33
CA LEU A 29 -11.69 3.01 9.51
C LEU A 29 -10.80 1.91 10.10
N VAL A 30 -10.22 1.04 9.26
CA VAL A 30 -9.29 -0.01 9.73
C VAL A 30 -8.05 0.59 10.39
N GLU A 31 -7.47 1.63 9.81
CA GLU A 31 -6.32 2.33 10.41
C GLU A 31 -6.69 2.97 11.75
N PHE A 32 -7.86 3.58 11.84
CA PHE A 32 -8.35 4.18 13.07
C PHE A 32 -8.62 3.13 14.15
N LEU A 33 -9.20 1.99 13.78
CA LEU A 33 -9.41 0.85 14.69
C LEU A 33 -8.07 0.27 15.17
N ALA A 34 -7.06 0.18 14.31
CA ALA A 34 -5.72 -0.24 14.69
C ALA A 34 -5.12 0.71 15.74
N ALA A 35 -5.15 2.02 15.46
CA ALA A 35 -4.66 3.05 16.38
C ALA A 35 -5.40 3.01 17.73
N PHE A 36 -6.73 2.88 17.69
CA PHE A 36 -7.55 2.76 18.89
C PHE A 36 -7.20 1.52 19.72
N ALA A 37 -7.05 0.36 19.07
CA ALA A 37 -6.66 -0.89 19.74
C ALA A 37 -5.28 -0.76 20.42
N PHE A 38 -4.32 -0.10 19.79
CA PHE A 38 -3.02 0.17 20.41
C PHE A 38 -3.10 1.09 21.61
N VAL A 39 -3.88 2.17 21.52
CA VAL A 39 -4.03 3.11 22.65
C VAL A 39 -4.70 2.40 23.83
N VAL A 40 -5.80 1.69 23.60
CA VAL A 40 -6.50 0.95 24.66
C VAL A 40 -5.63 -0.16 25.23
N GLY A 41 -4.95 -0.94 24.38
CA GLY A 41 -4.00 -1.96 24.82
C GLY A 41 -2.86 -1.37 25.66
N SER A 42 -2.38 -0.17 25.32
CA SER A 42 -1.33 0.53 26.08
C SER A 42 -1.83 0.90 27.47
N VAL A 43 -3.07 1.36 27.59
CA VAL A 43 -3.71 1.63 28.87
C VAL A 43 -3.86 0.34 29.70
N PHE A 44 -4.14 -0.79 29.07
CA PHE A 44 -4.29 -2.07 29.78
C PHE A 44 -2.97 -2.57 30.38
N PHE A 45 -1.83 -2.25 29.78
CA PHE A 45 -0.51 -2.61 30.31
C PHE A 45 -0.14 -1.93 31.64
N PHE A 46 -0.91 -0.94 32.10
CA PHE A 46 -0.75 -0.36 33.44
C PHE A 46 -1.36 -1.23 34.56
N TYR A 47 -2.12 -2.27 34.22
CA TYR A 47 -2.80 -3.12 35.19
C TYR A 47 -2.41 -4.59 34.97
N GLU A 48 -1.86 -5.25 35.99
CA GLU A 48 -1.45 -6.66 35.88
C GLU A 48 -2.61 -7.58 35.48
N SER A 49 -3.82 -7.32 36.00
CA SER A 49 -5.02 -8.10 35.68
C SER A 49 -5.48 -7.99 34.22
N LEU A 50 -5.08 -6.92 33.51
CA LEU A 50 -5.48 -6.66 32.13
C LEU A 50 -4.36 -6.95 31.11
N LEU A 51 -3.16 -7.35 31.56
CA LEU A 51 -2.02 -7.63 30.69
C LEU A 51 -2.37 -8.56 29.53
N TYR A 52 -3.04 -9.68 29.82
CA TYR A 52 -3.41 -10.66 28.80
C TYR A 52 -4.34 -10.05 27.72
N ALA A 53 -5.34 -9.25 28.14
CA ALA A 53 -6.22 -8.56 27.22
C ALA A 53 -5.49 -7.46 26.42
N GLY A 54 -4.58 -6.73 27.06
CA GLY A 54 -3.74 -5.72 26.43
C GLY A 54 -2.85 -6.30 25.34
N THR A 55 -2.26 -7.48 25.57
CA THR A 55 -1.45 -8.19 24.58
C THR A 55 -2.26 -8.54 23.33
N TRP A 56 -3.48 -9.05 23.50
CA TRP A 56 -4.37 -9.35 22.37
C TRP A 56 -4.80 -8.10 21.60
N LEU A 57 -5.12 -7.00 22.29
CA LEU A 57 -5.42 -5.72 21.63
C LEU A 57 -4.24 -5.21 20.80
N PHE A 58 -3.02 -5.35 21.32
CA PHE A 58 -1.81 -5.01 20.57
C PHE A 58 -1.58 -5.92 19.36
N LEU A 59 -1.80 -7.23 19.51
CA LEU A 59 -1.67 -8.17 18.39
C LEU A 59 -2.68 -7.85 17.29
N VAL A 60 -3.96 -7.66 17.64
CA VAL A 60 -5.01 -7.30 16.68
C VAL A 60 -4.71 -5.95 16.03
N GLY A 61 -4.33 -4.93 16.81
CA GLY A 61 -3.93 -3.63 16.29
C GLY A 61 -2.77 -3.74 15.30
N SER A 62 -1.78 -4.60 15.58
CA SER A 62 -0.62 -4.84 14.71
C SER A 62 -1.01 -5.48 13.39
N ILE A 63 -1.90 -6.47 13.43
CA ILE A 63 -2.43 -7.12 12.22
C ILE A 63 -3.17 -6.09 11.36
N LEU A 64 -4.05 -5.27 11.96
CA LEU A 64 -4.80 -4.24 11.24
C LEU A 64 -3.88 -3.16 10.65
N PHE A 65 -2.85 -2.73 11.41
CA PHE A 65 -1.88 -1.74 10.98
C PHE A 65 -1.02 -2.22 9.80
N ALA A 66 -0.67 -3.49 9.75
CA ALA A 66 0.18 -4.06 8.70
C ALA A 66 -0.48 -4.05 7.30
N VAL A 67 -1.81 -4.06 7.21
CA VAL A 67 -2.53 -4.23 5.93
C VAL A 67 -2.11 -3.20 4.87
N ARG A 68 -2.06 -1.90 5.22
CA ARG A 68 -1.77 -0.83 4.26
C ARG A 68 -0.31 -0.81 3.77
N PRO A 69 0.72 -0.80 4.65
CA PRO A 69 2.10 -0.85 4.18
C PRO A 69 2.37 -2.12 3.38
N SER A 70 1.76 -3.26 3.73
CA SER A 70 1.92 -4.51 2.98
C SER A 70 1.39 -4.40 1.55
N ILE A 71 0.20 -3.82 1.32
CA ILE A 71 -0.35 -3.65 -0.04
C ILE A 71 0.55 -2.73 -0.87
N ARG A 72 0.98 -1.61 -0.30
CA ARG A 72 1.86 -0.66 -1.00
C ARG A 72 3.21 -1.29 -1.34
N LEU A 73 3.81 -2.01 -0.39
CA LEU A 73 5.07 -2.72 -0.59
C LEU A 73 4.93 -3.78 -1.68
N LEU A 74 3.85 -4.57 -1.68
CA LEU A 74 3.61 -5.59 -2.69
C LEU A 74 3.49 -4.98 -4.10
N LEU A 75 2.82 -3.83 -4.21
CA LEU A 75 2.70 -3.09 -5.46
C LEU A 75 4.05 -2.55 -5.94
N GLU A 76 4.83 -1.92 -5.06
CA GLU A 76 6.16 -1.41 -5.39
C GLU A 76 7.11 -2.55 -5.84
N LEU A 77 7.07 -3.71 -5.17
CA LEU A 77 7.83 -4.90 -5.59
C LEU A 77 7.38 -5.44 -6.94
N ARG A 78 6.07 -5.44 -7.24
CA ARG A 78 5.56 -5.90 -8.54
C ARG A 78 5.94 -4.94 -9.67
N LEU A 79 5.87 -3.64 -9.43
CA LEU A 79 6.29 -2.61 -10.38
C LEU A 79 7.80 -2.64 -10.62
N ALA A 80 8.61 -2.88 -9.59
CA ALA A 80 10.07 -3.01 -9.72
C ALA A 80 10.51 -4.20 -10.59
N ASN A 81 9.65 -5.22 -10.75
CA ASN A 81 9.94 -6.40 -11.57
C ASN A 81 9.37 -6.33 -13.00
N LEU A 82 8.67 -5.26 -13.36
CA LEU A 82 8.17 -5.07 -14.72
C LEU A 82 9.22 -4.35 -15.57
N PRO A 83 9.52 -4.83 -16.79
CA PRO A 83 10.40 -4.12 -17.70
C PRO A 83 9.78 -2.77 -18.05
N VAL A 84 10.51 -1.69 -17.76
CA VAL A 84 10.05 -0.31 -18.05
C VAL A 84 10.08 -0.11 -19.57
N PRO A 85 8.93 0.14 -20.23
CA PRO A 85 8.89 0.43 -21.66
C PRO A 85 9.77 1.65 -21.98
N ASP A 86 10.50 1.59 -23.09
CA ASP A 86 11.49 2.63 -23.46
C ASP A 86 10.89 4.04 -23.53
N GLU A 87 9.59 4.16 -23.81
CA GLU A 87 8.82 5.40 -23.83
C GLU A 87 8.72 6.12 -22.47
N PHE A 88 8.85 5.41 -21.35
CA PHE A 88 8.81 5.97 -19.99
C PHE A 88 10.19 6.17 -19.36
N ARG A 89 11.27 5.97 -20.12
CA ARG A 89 12.62 6.22 -19.63
C ARG A 89 12.89 7.74 -19.53
N PRO A 90 13.43 8.23 -18.41
CA PRO A 90 13.91 9.60 -18.34
C PRO A 90 14.99 9.81 -19.41
N TYR A 91 14.89 10.92 -20.16
CA TYR A 91 15.80 11.26 -21.25
C TYR A 91 17.25 11.28 -20.73
N GLY A 92 18.05 10.26 -21.08
CA GLY A 92 19.42 10.08 -20.59
C GLY A 92 19.74 8.71 -19.97
N ALA A 93 18.76 7.85 -19.70
CA ALA A 93 19.02 6.46 -19.32
C ALA A 93 19.46 5.65 -20.55
N GLY A 94 20.74 5.31 -20.65
CA GLY A 94 21.27 4.47 -21.74
C GLY A 94 20.59 3.10 -21.79
N PRO A 95 20.49 2.46 -22.97
CA PRO A 95 19.80 1.19 -23.11
C PRO A 95 20.40 0.12 -22.20
N GLU A 96 19.57 -0.54 -21.39
CA GLU A 96 19.98 -1.76 -20.69
C GLU A 96 20.46 -2.75 -21.75
N LYS A 97 21.71 -3.22 -21.61
CA LYS A 97 22.27 -4.22 -22.51
C LYS A 97 21.52 -5.52 -22.30
N VAL A 98 20.51 -5.75 -23.14
CA VAL A 98 19.86 -7.05 -23.30
C VAL A 98 20.99 -8.07 -23.49
N LYS A 99 21.15 -8.96 -22.51
CA LYS A 99 22.15 -10.02 -22.56
C LYS A 99 21.74 -10.92 -23.71
N SER A 100 22.39 -10.75 -24.86
CA SER A 100 22.17 -11.55 -26.06
C SER A 100 22.19 -13.03 -25.66
N PRO A 101 21.22 -13.85 -26.10
CA PRO A 101 21.36 -15.28 -26.04
C PRO A 101 22.68 -15.62 -26.70
N ARG A 102 23.54 -16.30 -25.94
CA ARG A 102 24.83 -16.79 -26.37
C ARG A 102 24.54 -17.68 -27.58
N ALA A 103 24.93 -17.23 -28.77
CA ALA A 103 24.85 -18.06 -29.97
C ALA A 103 25.79 -19.25 -29.75
N ASP A 104 25.18 -20.38 -29.47
CA ASP A 104 25.77 -21.71 -29.46
C ASP A 104 25.78 -22.24 -30.90
N GLY A 105 26.99 -22.55 -31.40
CA GLY A 105 27.22 -23.36 -32.60
C GLY A 105 27.76 -22.58 -33.79
#